data_AF-A0A9Q1EWS0-F1
#
_entry.id   AF-A0A9Q1EWS0-F1
#
_cell.length_a   1.000
_cell.length_b   1.000
_cell.length_c   1.000
_cell.angle_alpha   90.00
_cell.angle_beta   90.00
_cell.angle_gamma   90.00
#
_symmetry.space_group_name_H-M   'P 1'
#
loop_
_entity.id
_entity.type
_entity.pdbx_description
1 polymer ?
#
loop_
_entity_poly.entity_id
_entity_poly.type
_entity_poly.pdbx_seq_one_letter_code
_entity_poly.pdbx_strand_id
1 'polypeptide(L)'
;MASVSPYNSPGVSSELHLTPGLECGRELEGDKYVTLNLVCLWTERLKQHCQPSPLDSPQQAFVRQRHADWIIKIDILHKVAIFLWLKFNQMRMMSPAERDEVYTQVRNLLTMGGDPDDEDAHAQADEGDTAAPPTAKREDLGFAEWENQDIGPGEEEDEVTMYTSQRHDMADDRDLLGWWKRKSELG
;
A
#
# COMPACT_ATOMS: atom_id res chain seq x y z
N MET A 1 -19.82 -48.75 -31.84
CA MET A 1 -19.24 -48.39 -30.53
C MET A 1 -17.91 -47.71 -30.79
N ALA A 2 -17.89 -46.38 -30.74
CA ALA A 2 -16.67 -45.59 -30.71
C ALA A 2 -16.78 -44.69 -29.48
N SER A 3 -15.94 -44.97 -28.49
CA SER A 3 -15.77 -44.17 -27.28
C SER A 3 -14.84 -43.01 -27.62
N VAL A 4 -15.32 -41.77 -27.50
CA VAL A 4 -14.46 -40.58 -27.55
C VAL A 4 -14.86 -39.66 -26.39
N SER A 5 -13.96 -39.65 -25.41
CA SER A 5 -13.68 -38.74 -24.28
C SER A 5 -14.68 -37.62 -23.90
N PRO A 6 -15.06 -37.51 -22.60
CA PRO A 6 -15.91 -36.42 -22.09
C PRO A 6 -15.15 -35.15 -21.66
N TYR A 7 -13.84 -35.03 -21.91
CA TYR A 7 -13.08 -33.83 -21.50
C TYR A 7 -13.07 -32.77 -22.60
N ASN A 8 -14.18 -32.04 -22.70
CA ASN A 8 -14.20 -30.71 -23.28
C ASN A 8 -14.69 -29.74 -22.18
N SER A 9 -13.82 -29.45 -21.21
CA SER A 9 -14.08 -28.39 -20.22
C SER A 9 -13.54 -27.06 -20.78
N PRO A 10 -14.35 -25.98 -20.76
CA PRO A 10 -13.93 -24.70 -21.28
C PRO A 10 -12.89 -24.08 -20.32
N GLY A 11 -11.68 -23.87 -20.83
CA GLY A 11 -10.57 -23.22 -20.13
C GLY A 11 -10.78 -21.72 -19.98
N VAL A 12 -11.74 -21.30 -19.15
CA VAL A 12 -12.05 -19.87 -18.95
C VAL A 12 -12.00 -19.42 -17.48
N SER A 13 -11.69 -20.30 -16.52
CA SER A 13 -11.81 -19.94 -15.09
C SER A 13 -10.50 -19.86 -14.28
N SER A 14 -9.35 -20.27 -14.82
CA SER A 14 -8.07 -20.21 -14.09
C SER A 14 -7.38 -18.85 -14.18
N GLU A 15 -7.54 -18.13 -15.29
CA GLU A 15 -6.85 -16.84 -15.53
C GLU A 15 -7.42 -15.70 -14.68
N LEU A 16 -8.75 -15.66 -14.48
CA LEU A 16 -9.42 -14.64 -13.66
C LEU A 16 -9.09 -14.74 -12.15
N HIS A 17 -8.60 -15.87 -11.67
CA HIS A 17 -8.25 -16.02 -10.25
C HIS A 17 -6.87 -15.47 -9.90
N LEU A 18 -5.95 -15.36 -10.86
CA LEU A 18 -4.56 -14.98 -10.60
C LEU A 18 -4.28 -13.49 -10.84
N THR A 19 -5.19 -12.76 -11.49
CA THR A 19 -4.98 -11.36 -11.90
C THR A 19 -4.53 -10.45 -10.76
N PRO A 20 -5.16 -10.44 -9.57
CA PRO A 20 -4.72 -9.54 -8.49
C PRO A 20 -3.32 -9.88 -7.95
N GLY A 21 -2.94 -11.16 -7.97
CA GLY A 21 -1.60 -11.59 -7.55
C GLY A 21 -0.51 -11.19 -8.53
N LEU A 22 -0.80 -11.30 -9.84
CA LEU A 22 0.11 -10.87 -10.90
C LEU A 22 0.29 -9.35 -10.92
N GLU A 23 -0.79 -8.59 -10.74
CA GLU A 23 -0.73 -7.14 -10.63
C GLU A 23 0.05 -6.71 -9.38
N CYS A 24 -0.23 -7.32 -8.23
CA CYS A 24 0.51 -7.11 -7.00
C CYS A 24 2.02 -7.32 -7.19
N GLY A 25 2.42 -8.45 -7.76
CA GLY A 25 3.82 -8.76 -8.03
C GLY A 25 4.47 -7.72 -8.94
N ARG A 26 3.82 -7.37 -10.06
CA ARG A 26 4.33 -6.36 -10.99
C ARG A 26 4.55 -5.00 -10.34
N GLU A 27 3.62 -4.55 -9.49
CA GLU A 27 3.74 -3.24 -8.83
C GLU A 27 4.79 -3.26 -7.71
N LEU A 28 4.84 -4.32 -6.90
CA LEU A 28 5.74 -4.38 -5.73
C LEU A 28 7.19 -4.73 -6.10
N GLU A 29 7.41 -5.46 -7.20
CA GLU A 29 8.75 -5.75 -7.74
C GLU A 29 9.37 -4.58 -8.51
N GLY A 30 8.61 -3.50 -8.74
CA GLY A 30 9.13 -2.29 -9.36
C GLY A 30 10.24 -1.64 -8.52
N ASP A 31 11.34 -1.27 -9.17
CA ASP A 31 12.52 -0.65 -8.54
C ASP A 31 12.66 0.85 -8.82
N LYS A 32 11.82 1.38 -9.72
CA LYS A 32 11.88 2.78 -10.16
C LYS A 32 11.39 3.77 -9.12
N TYR A 33 10.53 3.33 -8.20
CA TYR A 33 9.89 4.18 -7.19
C TYR A 33 9.73 3.37 -5.90
N VAL A 34 9.52 4.06 -4.78
CA VAL A 34 9.23 3.37 -3.52
C VAL A 34 7.89 2.64 -3.62
N THR A 35 7.89 1.35 -3.29
CA THR A 35 6.70 0.49 -3.30
C THR A 35 6.23 0.10 -1.91
N LEU A 36 6.98 0.44 -0.86
CA LEU A 36 6.72 0.04 0.52
C LEU A 36 5.33 0.50 1.01
N ASN A 37 4.92 1.72 0.62
CA ASN A 37 3.60 2.29 0.89
C ASN A 37 2.46 1.53 0.19
N LEU A 38 2.73 0.77 -0.88
CA LEU A 38 1.72 0.00 -1.60
C LEU A 38 1.41 -1.36 -0.95
N VAL A 39 2.30 -1.87 -0.09
CA VAL A 39 2.18 -3.23 0.48
C VAL A 39 0.88 -3.41 1.25
N CYS A 40 0.46 -2.42 2.04
CA CYS A 40 -0.79 -2.52 2.78
C CYS A 40 -2.02 -2.57 1.87
N LEU A 41 -2.07 -1.75 0.81
CA LEU A 41 -3.16 -1.73 -0.16
C LEU A 41 -3.29 -3.07 -0.88
N TRP A 42 -2.17 -3.58 -1.40
CA TRP A 42 -2.16 -4.87 -2.09
C TRP A 42 -2.51 -6.03 -1.17
N THR A 43 -2.01 -6.02 0.06
CA THR A 43 -2.34 -7.08 1.03
C THR A 43 -3.83 -7.11 1.32
N GLU A 44 -4.47 -5.96 1.56
CA GLU A 44 -5.92 -5.92 1.77
C GLU A 44 -6.71 -6.33 0.53
N ARG A 45 -6.25 -5.97 -0.66
CA ARG A 45 -6.92 -6.38 -1.91
C ARG A 45 -6.83 -7.89 -2.13
N LEU A 46 -5.68 -8.48 -1.84
CA LEU A 46 -5.49 -9.92 -1.88
C LEU A 46 -6.36 -10.64 -0.84
N LYS A 47 -6.48 -10.09 0.38
CA LYS A 47 -7.39 -10.63 1.40
C LYS A 47 -8.84 -10.61 0.93
N GLN A 48 -9.30 -9.50 0.35
CA GLN A 48 -10.65 -9.39 -0.20
C GLN A 48 -10.88 -10.40 -1.33
N HIS A 49 -9.91 -10.57 -2.23
CA HIS A 49 -9.99 -11.56 -3.32
C HIS A 49 -10.02 -13.01 -2.81
N CYS A 50 -9.37 -13.30 -1.69
CA CYS A 50 -9.36 -14.65 -1.12
C CYS A 50 -10.58 -14.96 -0.23
N GLN A 51 -11.50 -14.01 -0.03
CA GLN A 51 -12.71 -14.28 0.75
C GLN A 51 -13.55 -15.41 0.12
N PRO A 52 -14.18 -16.27 0.94
CA PRO A 52 -15.05 -17.32 0.43
C PRO A 52 -16.21 -16.74 -0.39
N SER A 53 -16.45 -17.29 -1.59
CA SER A 53 -17.61 -16.93 -2.40
C SER A 53 -18.63 -18.08 -2.44
N PRO A 54 -19.94 -17.81 -2.29
CA PRO A 54 -20.98 -18.83 -2.43
C PRO A 54 -21.09 -19.36 -3.87
N LEU A 55 -20.45 -18.68 -4.83
CA LEU A 55 -20.39 -19.07 -6.24
C LEU A 55 -19.19 -19.97 -6.55
N ASP A 56 -18.28 -20.18 -5.60
CA ASP A 56 -17.09 -20.99 -5.83
C ASP A 56 -17.45 -22.48 -5.94
N SER A 57 -16.82 -23.17 -6.90
CA SER A 57 -16.75 -24.63 -6.87
C SER A 57 -15.94 -25.11 -5.65
N PRO A 58 -16.10 -26.37 -5.20
CA PRO A 58 -15.30 -26.90 -4.09
C PRO A 58 -13.78 -26.74 -4.30
N GLN A 59 -13.30 -26.87 -5.54
CA GLN A 59 -11.89 -26.68 -5.88
C GLN A 59 -11.47 -25.21 -5.78
N GLN A 60 -12.30 -24.28 -6.24
CA GLN A 60 -12.03 -22.84 -6.14
C GLN A 60 -12.00 -22.37 -4.68
N ALA A 61 -12.95 -22.85 -3.86
CA ALA A 61 -12.98 -22.57 -2.43
C ALA A 61 -11.72 -23.06 -1.72
N PHE A 62 -11.25 -24.27 -2.05
CA PHE A 62 -10.01 -24.82 -1.52
C PHE A 62 -8.78 -23.97 -1.91
N VAL A 63 -8.68 -23.55 -3.17
CA VAL A 63 -7.57 -22.71 -3.65
C VAL A 63 -7.58 -21.34 -2.97
N ARG A 64 -8.76 -20.69 -2.86
CA ARG A 64 -8.90 -19.41 -2.13
C ARG A 64 -8.47 -19.50 -0.68
N GLN A 65 -8.94 -20.53 0.02
CA GLN A 65 -8.56 -20.77 1.41
C GLN A 65 -7.04 -20.94 1.52
N ARG A 66 -6.44 -21.74 0.64
CA ARG A 66 -4.99 -21.97 0.64
C ARG A 66 -4.20 -20.69 0.36
N HIS A 67 -4.66 -19.84 -0.55
CA HIS A 67 -4.03 -18.56 -0.85
C HIS A 67 -4.17 -17.57 0.31
N ALA A 68 -5.31 -17.55 1.01
CA ALA A 68 -5.49 -16.72 2.20
C ALA A 68 -4.45 -17.02 3.28
N ASP A 69 -4.10 -18.30 3.47
CA ASP A 69 -3.06 -18.73 4.43
C ASP A 69 -1.65 -18.24 4.07
N TRP A 70 -1.40 -17.89 2.81
CA TRP A 70 -0.10 -17.44 2.30
C TRP A 70 0.03 -15.93 2.21
N ILE A 71 -1.03 -15.18 2.49
CA ILE A 71 -0.96 -13.73 2.57
C ILE A 71 0.00 -13.37 3.71
N ILE A 72 1.07 -12.66 3.34
CA ILE A 72 2.13 -12.27 4.26
C ILE A 72 1.59 -11.38 5.39
N LYS A 73 2.22 -11.50 6.56
CA LYS A 73 1.97 -10.57 7.66
C LYS A 73 2.65 -9.25 7.36
N ILE A 74 1.88 -8.18 7.45
CA ILE A 74 2.36 -6.81 7.26
C ILE A 74 3.13 -6.38 8.52
N ASP A 75 4.39 -6.00 8.35
CA ASP A 75 5.19 -5.38 9.40
C ASP A 75 4.78 -3.91 9.67
N ILE A 76 5.00 -3.42 10.88
CA ILE A 76 4.68 -2.04 11.29
C ILE A 76 5.30 -0.99 10.36
N LEU A 77 6.48 -1.24 9.79
CA LEU A 77 7.13 -0.32 8.85
C LEU A 77 6.26 -0.05 7.61
N HIS A 78 5.59 -1.08 7.08
CA HIS A 78 4.69 -0.91 5.92
C HIS A 78 3.48 -0.06 6.29
N LYS A 79 2.96 -0.23 7.51
CA LYS A 79 1.84 0.56 8.01
C LYS A 79 2.22 2.03 8.21
N VAL A 80 3.42 2.29 8.73
CA VAL A 80 3.98 3.64 8.81
C VAL A 80 4.21 4.23 7.41
N ALA A 81 4.71 3.43 6.46
CA ALA A 81 4.94 3.89 5.09
C ALA A 81 3.64 4.33 4.38
N ILE A 82 2.52 3.62 4.56
CA ILE A 82 1.23 4.09 4.06
C ILE A 82 0.70 5.29 4.84
N PHE A 83 0.92 5.36 6.16
CA PHE A 83 0.57 6.55 6.93
C PHE A 83 1.27 7.79 6.36
N LEU A 84 2.57 7.72 6.04
CA LEU A 84 3.33 8.83 5.45
C LEU A 84 2.92 9.20 4.01
N TRP A 85 1.94 8.51 3.44
CA TRP A 85 1.39 8.84 2.14
C TRP A 85 0.07 9.58 2.29
N LEU A 86 0.10 10.89 2.08
CA LEU A 86 -1.03 11.82 2.25
C LEU A 86 -2.34 11.44 1.54
N LYS A 87 -2.30 10.55 0.55
CA LYS A 87 -3.49 10.08 -0.15
C LYS A 87 -4.30 9.05 0.67
N PHE A 88 -3.60 8.31 1.52
CA PHE A 88 -4.11 7.16 2.27
C PHE A 88 -3.77 7.22 3.78
N ASN A 89 -3.35 8.38 4.29
CA ASN A 89 -2.87 8.53 5.67
C ASN A 89 -3.95 8.27 6.75
N GLN A 90 -5.25 8.25 6.38
CA GLN A 90 -6.34 7.82 7.27
C GLN A 90 -6.45 6.30 7.40
N MET A 91 -5.67 5.55 6.58
CA MET A 91 -5.54 4.10 6.59
C MET A 91 -6.89 3.38 6.63
N ARG A 92 -7.84 3.81 5.79
CA ARG A 92 -9.25 3.35 5.82
C ARG A 92 -9.42 1.86 5.52
N MET A 93 -8.40 1.21 4.96
CA MET A 93 -8.35 -0.24 4.76
C MET A 93 -8.09 -1.03 6.05
N MET A 94 -7.61 -0.39 7.11
CA MET A 94 -7.24 -1.03 8.37
C MET A 94 -8.35 -0.93 9.42
N SER A 95 -8.35 -1.86 10.37
CA SER A 95 -9.23 -1.77 11.54
C SER A 95 -8.87 -0.54 12.41
N PRO A 96 -9.80 -0.01 13.23
CA PRO A 96 -9.49 1.08 14.17
C PRO A 96 -8.29 0.76 15.08
N ALA A 97 -8.23 -0.47 15.62
CA ALA A 97 -7.15 -0.90 16.50
C ALA A 97 -5.77 -0.89 15.82
N GLU A 98 -5.70 -1.31 14.56
CA GLU A 98 -4.45 -1.24 13.77
C GLU A 98 -4.03 0.20 13.48
N ARG A 99 -4.98 1.11 13.27
CA ARG A 99 -4.68 2.53 13.07
C ARG A 99 -4.13 3.17 14.35
N ASP A 100 -4.72 2.86 15.48
CA ASP A 100 -4.26 3.35 16.79
C ASP A 100 -2.83 2.88 17.10
N GLU A 101 -2.49 1.64 16.72
CA GLU A 101 -1.13 1.10 16.81
C GLU A 101 -0.14 1.93 15.98
N VAL A 102 -0.50 2.26 14.73
CA VAL A 102 0.33 3.09 13.85
C VAL A 102 0.50 4.49 14.41
N TYR A 103 -0.58 5.13 14.85
CA TYR A 103 -0.51 6.48 15.43
C TYR A 103 0.37 6.49 16.68
N THR A 104 0.25 5.48 17.54
CA THR A 104 1.12 5.31 18.71
C THR A 104 2.58 5.17 18.30
N GLN A 105 2.87 4.34 17.30
CA GLN A 105 4.23 4.15 16.81
C GLN A 105 4.82 5.45 16.24
N VAL A 106 4.04 6.21 15.46
CA VAL A 106 4.48 7.49 14.91
C VAL A 106 4.75 8.51 16.02
N ARG A 107 3.86 8.63 17.02
CA ARG A 107 4.09 9.49 18.19
C ARG A 107 5.38 9.13 18.94
N ASN A 108 5.63 7.82 19.10
CA ASN A 108 6.87 7.35 19.72
C ASN A 108 8.10 7.76 18.89
N LEU A 109 8.05 7.62 17.57
CA LEU A 109 9.14 8.04 16.68
C LEU A 109 9.39 9.55 16.77
N LEU A 110 8.34 10.37 16.85
CA LEU A 110 8.44 11.83 17.01
C LEU A 110 9.04 12.21 18.38
N THR A 111 8.67 11.49 19.44
CA THR A 111 9.17 11.76 20.80
C THR A 111 10.63 11.32 20.97
N MET A 112 11.04 10.23 20.31
CA MET A 112 12.39 9.66 20.39
C MET A 112 13.40 10.39 19.49
N GLY A 113 12.95 11.13 18.47
CA GLY A 113 13.80 11.93 17.58
C GLY A 113 14.15 13.32 18.13
N GLY A 114 13.83 13.61 19.40
CA GLY A 114 13.91 14.94 20.00
C GLY A 114 15.17 15.29 20.81
N ASP A 115 16.23 14.47 20.80
CA ASP A 115 17.51 14.80 21.43
C ASP A 115 18.59 15.10 20.36
N PRO A 116 19.16 16.31 20.32
CA PRO A 116 20.24 16.68 19.42
C PRO A 116 21.58 16.43 20.11
N ASP A 117 22.13 15.24 19.98
CA ASP A 117 23.57 14.97 20.12
C ASP A 117 23.85 13.54 19.61
N ASP A 118 23.95 13.39 18.29
CA ASP A 118 24.88 12.41 17.72
C ASP A 118 25.27 12.85 16.30
N GLU A 119 26.51 13.31 16.21
CA GLU A 119 27.24 13.57 15.00
C GLU A 119 27.50 12.27 14.21
N ASP A 120 27.73 12.44 12.90
CA ASP A 120 28.40 11.49 12.01
C ASP A 120 27.68 10.18 11.64
N ALA A 121 26.78 10.32 10.66
CA ALA A 121 26.74 9.37 9.55
C ALA A 121 26.67 10.12 8.22
N HIS A 122 27.85 10.47 7.70
CA HIS A 122 28.05 10.78 6.28
C HIS A 122 27.61 9.56 5.44
N ALA A 123 26.33 9.46 5.13
CA ALA A 123 25.85 8.67 4.01
C ALA A 123 26.09 9.51 2.76
N GLN A 124 27.21 9.23 2.10
CA GLN A 124 27.54 9.74 0.78
C GLN A 124 26.40 9.34 -0.17
N ALA A 125 25.47 10.27 -0.41
CA ALA A 125 24.45 10.11 -1.43
C ALA A 125 25.15 10.15 -2.79
N ASP A 126 25.15 9.01 -3.47
CA ASP A 126 25.52 8.91 -4.88
C ASP A 126 24.60 9.85 -5.68
N GLU A 127 25.19 10.89 -6.27
CA GLU A 127 24.52 11.82 -7.20
C GLU A 127 24.23 11.08 -8.52
N GLY A 128 23.22 10.22 -8.49
CA GLY A 128 22.54 9.74 -9.68
C GLY A 128 21.50 10.74 -10.13
N ASP A 129 21.94 11.87 -10.72
CA ASP A 129 21.06 12.79 -11.44
C ASP A 129 20.40 12.03 -12.60
N THR A 130 19.22 11.49 -12.35
CA THR A 130 18.38 10.88 -13.36
C THR A 130 17.16 11.77 -13.49
N ALA A 131 17.25 12.74 -14.40
CA ALA A 131 16.11 13.49 -14.89
C ALA A 131 14.97 12.51 -15.21
N ALA A 132 13.91 12.57 -14.41
CA ALA A 132 12.76 11.69 -14.59
C ALA A 132 12.12 11.99 -15.96
N PRO A 133 11.95 10.99 -16.84
CA PRO A 133 11.18 11.16 -18.07
C PRO A 133 9.73 11.52 -17.72
N PRO A 134 8.98 12.18 -18.63
CA PRO A 134 7.61 12.62 -18.37
C PRO A 134 6.77 11.41 -18.00
N THR A 135 6.41 11.33 -16.72
CA THR A 135 5.73 10.18 -16.17
C THR A 135 4.31 10.14 -16.69
N ALA A 136 3.96 9.05 -17.39
CA ALA A 136 2.58 8.74 -17.70
C ALA A 136 1.77 8.78 -16.40
N LYS A 137 0.66 9.53 -16.42
CA LYS A 137 -0.32 9.55 -15.34
C LYS A 137 -0.70 8.09 -15.04
N ARG A 138 -0.66 7.73 -13.75
CA ARG A 138 -1.01 6.39 -13.30
C ARG A 138 -2.41 6.05 -13.82
N GLU A 139 -2.56 4.90 -14.46
CA GLU A 139 -3.87 4.26 -14.51
C GLU A 139 -4.29 4.02 -13.06
N ASP A 140 -5.53 4.36 -12.73
CA ASP A 140 -6.07 4.14 -11.38
C ASP A 140 -5.80 2.68 -10.97
N LEU A 141 -5.00 2.47 -9.91
CA LEU A 141 -4.73 1.11 -9.43
C LEU A 141 -5.99 0.51 -8.77
N GLY A 142 -7.10 1.24 -8.69
CA GLY A 142 -8.36 0.74 -8.16
C GLY A 142 -8.30 0.61 -6.64
N PHE A 143 -7.82 1.67 -5.97
CA PHE A 143 -7.79 1.77 -4.51
C PHE A 143 -8.62 2.95 -3.99
N ALA A 144 -9.44 3.56 -4.84
CA ALA A 144 -10.23 4.76 -4.54
C ALA A 144 -11.13 4.59 -3.30
N GLU A 145 -11.59 3.36 -3.01
CA GLU A 145 -12.41 3.06 -1.85
C GLU A 145 -11.70 3.34 -0.51
N TRP A 146 -10.37 3.28 -0.49
CA TRP A 146 -9.54 3.49 0.69
C TRP A 146 -8.90 4.86 0.77
N GLU A 147 -9.08 5.70 -0.26
CA GLU A 147 -8.61 7.08 -0.24
C GLU A 147 -9.23 7.85 0.92
N ASN A 148 -8.46 8.83 1.40
CA ASN A 148 -8.86 9.72 2.47
C ASN A 148 -10.19 10.41 2.17
N GLN A 149 -11.03 10.54 3.20
CA GLN A 149 -12.24 11.35 3.15
C GLN A 149 -11.96 12.72 3.76
N ASP A 150 -12.66 13.75 3.33
CA ASP A 150 -12.59 15.05 4.01
C ASP A 150 -13.15 14.90 5.44
N ILE A 151 -12.25 14.82 6.42
CA ILE A 151 -12.60 14.91 7.83
C ILE A 151 -12.60 16.41 8.14
N GLY A 152 -13.73 16.93 8.64
CA GLY A 152 -13.82 18.31 9.10
C GLY A 152 -12.76 18.60 10.20
N PRO A 153 -12.49 19.88 10.52
CA PRO A 153 -11.50 20.22 11.54
C PRO A 153 -11.85 19.53 12.87
N GLY A 154 -10.93 18.69 13.35
CA GLY A 154 -11.04 18.02 14.66
C GLY A 154 -10.68 18.95 15.81
N GLU A 155 -11.15 18.64 17.01
CA GLU A 155 -11.01 19.51 18.20
C GLU A 155 -9.70 19.28 18.99
N GLU A 156 -8.88 18.29 18.63
CA GLU A 156 -7.59 17.99 19.28
C GLU A 156 -6.47 17.89 18.22
N GLU A 157 -5.51 18.81 18.24
CA GLU A 157 -4.39 18.84 17.28
C GLU A 157 -3.08 18.39 17.95
N ASP A 158 -2.85 17.08 17.99
CA ASP A 158 -1.48 16.57 18.03
C ASP A 158 -0.90 16.48 16.60
N GLU A 159 0.43 16.40 16.47
CA GLU A 159 1.10 16.41 15.15
C GLU A 159 0.58 15.32 14.20
N VAL A 160 0.21 14.16 14.74
CA VAL A 160 -0.35 13.03 13.97
C VAL A 160 -1.75 13.37 13.44
N THR A 161 -2.59 14.01 14.23
CA THR A 161 -3.94 14.44 13.82
C THR A 161 -3.87 15.58 12.82
N MET A 162 -2.94 16.52 13.00
CA MET A 162 -2.64 17.56 12.02
C MET A 162 -2.20 16.94 10.69
N TYR A 163 -1.29 15.97 10.73
CA TYR A 163 -0.81 15.29 9.52
C TYR A 163 -1.94 14.55 8.79
N THR A 164 -2.82 13.88 9.52
CA THR A 164 -3.98 13.15 8.95
C THR A 164 -4.98 14.06 8.24
N SER A 165 -5.03 15.34 8.67
CA SER A 165 -5.92 16.35 8.08
C SER A 165 -5.29 17.08 6.88
N GLN A 166 -4.01 16.82 6.57
CA GLN A 166 -3.35 17.43 5.43
C GLN A 166 -3.93 16.92 4.11
N ARG A 167 -4.11 17.84 3.17
CA ARG A 167 -4.56 17.49 1.82
C ARG A 167 -3.41 16.93 1.01
N HIS A 168 -3.72 15.89 0.25
CA HIS A 168 -2.83 15.38 -0.78
C HIS A 168 -2.63 16.45 -1.88
N ASP A 169 -1.43 17.03 -1.94
CA ASP A 169 -1.04 18.07 -2.90
C ASP A 169 0.02 17.58 -3.92
N MET A 170 0.38 16.30 -3.88
CA MET A 170 1.38 15.72 -4.79
C MET A 170 0.86 15.64 -6.23
N ALA A 171 1.70 16.07 -7.18
CA ALA A 171 1.41 15.99 -8.61
C ALA A 171 1.62 14.56 -9.19
N ASP A 172 2.57 13.81 -8.63
CA ASP A 172 2.80 12.39 -8.93
C ASP A 172 2.88 11.61 -7.61
N ASP A 173 1.93 10.70 -7.40
CA ASP A 173 1.82 9.84 -6.22
C ASP A 173 3.05 8.94 -5.99
N ARG A 174 3.93 8.77 -7.00
CA ARG A 174 5.16 7.97 -6.91
C ARG A 174 6.36 8.75 -6.38
N ASP A 175 6.34 10.08 -6.48
CA ASP A 175 7.43 10.94 -6.02
C ASP A 175 7.31 11.27 -4.53
N LEU A 176 7.00 10.26 -3.70
CA LEU A 176 6.77 10.44 -2.27
C LEU A 176 8.02 10.99 -1.58
N LEU A 177 9.19 10.40 -1.87
CA LEU A 177 10.46 10.84 -1.29
C LEU A 177 10.87 12.24 -1.77
N GLY A 178 10.73 12.53 -3.07
CA GLY A 178 11.05 13.86 -3.59
C GLY A 178 10.11 14.93 -3.05
N TRP A 179 8.84 14.60 -2.81
CA TRP A 179 7.91 15.50 -2.11
C TRP A 179 8.36 15.80 -0.69
N TRP A 180 8.71 14.77 0.10
CA TRP A 180 9.19 14.95 1.47
C TRP A 180 10.47 15.79 1.51
N LYS A 181 11.42 15.54 0.60
CA LYS A 181 12.65 16.33 0.48
C LYS A 181 12.37 17.82 0.22
N ARG A 182 11.45 18.13 -0.71
CA ARG A 182 11.06 19.52 -0.99
C ARG A 182 10.39 20.19 0.22
N LYS A 183 9.58 19.46 0.98
CA LYS A 183 8.93 19.99 2.19
C LYS A 183 9.95 20.25 3.31
N SER A 184 10.98 19.41 3.46
CA SER A 184 12.05 19.63 4.45
C SER A 184 12.98 20.79 4.11
N GLU A 185 13.18 21.08 2.82
CA GLU A 185 14.01 22.22 2.38
C GLU A 185 13.30 23.58 2.50
N LEU A 186 11.98 23.58 2.68
CA LEU A 186 11.13 24.76 2.80
C LEU A 186 10.81 25.15 4.26
N GLY A 187 11.21 24.32 5.24
CA GLY A 187 11.07 24.58 6.67
C GLY A 187 12.36 25.06 7.29
#